data_AF-A0A068WKF8-F1
#
_entry.id   AF-A0A068WKF8-F1
#
_cell.length_a   1.000
_cell.length_b   1.000
_cell.length_c   1.000
_cell.angle_alpha   90.00
_cell.angle_beta   90.00
_cell.angle_gamma   90.00
#
_symmetry.space_group_name_H-M   'P 1'
#
loop_
_entity.id
_entity.type
_entity.pdbx_description
1 polymer ?
#
loop_
_entity_poly.entity_id
_entity_poly.type
_entity_poly.pdbx_seq_one_letter_code
_entity_poly.pdbx_strand_id
1 'polypeptide(L)'
;MDGLCARCEAIIEWKIRYKKHKPLTKPRTCIRCGQRSVKRAYFTTCELCISAFNTCGKCGQEINAVPPLPALEQGEINEHSETNFVKVC
;
A
#
# COMPACT_ATOMS: atom_id res chain seq x y z
N MET A 1 -3.59 -4.38 10.08
CA MET A 1 -3.14 -5.43 9.13
C MET A 1 -1.68 -5.13 8.87
N ASP A 2 -0.79 -5.67 9.71
CA ASP A 2 0.40 -4.87 10.06
C ASP A 2 1.50 -4.98 9.01
N GLY A 3 2.28 -3.91 8.82
CA GLY A 3 3.40 -3.92 7.87
C GLY A 3 3.02 -3.66 6.40
N LEU A 4 1.92 -2.96 6.15
CA LEU A 4 1.52 -2.48 4.82
C LEU A 4 1.41 -0.96 4.85
N CYS A 5 1.62 -0.31 3.70
CA CYS A 5 1.24 1.09 3.53
C CYS A 5 -0.28 1.22 3.34
N ALA A 6 -0.85 2.37 3.68
CA ALA A 6 -2.29 2.65 3.57
C ALA A 6 -2.88 2.27 2.20
N ARG A 7 -2.15 2.57 1.11
CA ARG A 7 -2.55 2.19 -0.25
C ARG A 7 -2.70 0.68 -0.42
N CYS A 8 -1.74 -0.10 0.08
CA CYS A 8 -1.76 -1.55 -0.07
C CYS A 8 -2.76 -2.22 0.87
N GLU A 9 -2.97 -1.66 2.06
CA GLU A 9 -4.00 -2.09 3.00
C GLU A 9 -5.39 -1.97 2.36
N ALA A 10 -5.74 -0.80 1.82
CA ALA A 10 -7.03 -0.58 1.13
C ALA A 10 -7.26 -1.57 -0.03
N ILE A 11 -6.22 -1.90 -0.81
CA ILE A 11 -6.33 -2.88 -1.89
C ILE A 11 -6.64 -4.29 -1.35
N ILE A 12 -5.99 -4.69 -0.26
CA ILE A 12 -6.21 -6.02 0.32
C ILE A 12 -7.56 -6.07 1.01
N GLU A 13 -7.94 -5.01 1.73
CA GLU A 13 -9.25 -4.89 2.37
C GLU A 13 -10.38 -4.97 1.32
N TRP A 14 -10.25 -4.28 0.19
CA TRP A 14 -11.18 -4.41 -0.92
C TRP A 14 -11.28 -5.85 -1.40
N LYS A 15 -10.15 -6.56 -1.60
CA LYS A 15 -10.18 -7.98 -2.01
C LYS A 15 -10.88 -8.87 -0.98
N ILE A 16 -10.73 -8.59 0.32
CA ILE A 16 -11.41 -9.32 1.39
C ILE A 16 -12.91 -9.02 1.35
N ARG A 17 -13.29 -7.73 1.30
CA ARG A 17 -14.68 -7.25 1.24
C ARG A 17 -15.47 -7.87 0.10
N TYR A 18 -14.85 -7.97 -1.08
CA TYR A 18 -15.47 -8.55 -2.27
C TYR A 18 -15.22 -10.06 -2.44
N LYS A 19 -14.75 -10.76 -1.40
CA LYS A 19 -14.47 -12.22 -1.42
C LYS A 19 -13.53 -12.67 -2.55
N LYS A 20 -12.69 -11.77 -3.07
CA LYS A 20 -11.64 -12.04 -4.08
C LYS A 20 -10.27 -12.34 -3.46
N HIS A 21 -10.22 -12.53 -2.14
CA HIS A 21 -9.01 -12.83 -1.40
C HIS A 21 -8.59 -14.29 -1.62
N LYS A 22 -7.40 -14.50 -2.18
CA LYS A 22 -6.83 -15.82 -2.41
C LYS A 22 -5.69 -16.07 -1.40
N PRO A 23 -5.89 -16.95 -0.40
CA PRO A 23 -4.83 -17.29 0.54
C PRO A 23 -3.69 -18.04 -0.16
N LEU A 24 -2.51 -17.99 0.45
CA LEU A 24 -1.37 -18.79 0.01
C LEU A 24 -1.51 -20.22 0.55
N THR A 25 -1.32 -21.21 -0.32
CA THR A 25 -1.26 -22.63 0.08
C THR A 25 0.16 -23.08 0.43
N LYS A 26 1.17 -22.38 -0.09
CA LYS A 26 2.59 -22.64 0.16
C LYS A 26 3.30 -21.32 0.46
N PRO A 27 4.33 -21.32 1.33
CA PRO A 27 5.10 -20.12 1.58
C PRO A 27 5.86 -19.68 0.32
N ARG A 28 5.88 -18.37 0.10
CA ARG A 28 6.58 -17.74 -1.03
C ARG A 28 7.98 -17.28 -0.60
N THR A 29 8.87 -17.15 -1.57
CA THR A 29 10.20 -16.56 -1.40
C THR A 29 10.10 -15.06 -1.12
N CYS A 30 10.78 -14.61 -0.08
CA CYS A 30 10.94 -13.20 0.26
C CYS A 30 11.89 -12.53 -0.73
N ILE A 31 11.50 -11.38 -1.29
CA ILE A 31 12.35 -10.61 -2.21
C ILE A 31 13.57 -9.97 -1.54
N ARG A 32 13.55 -9.82 -0.20
CA ARG A 32 14.62 -9.15 0.55
C ARG A 32 15.69 -10.13 1.03
N CYS A 33 15.27 -11.21 1.70
CA CYS A 33 16.21 -12.19 2.27
C CYS A 33 16.37 -13.47 1.43
N GLY A 34 15.58 -13.64 0.36
CA GLY A 34 15.65 -14.83 -0.50
C GLY A 34 15.11 -16.12 0.15
N GLN A 35 14.66 -16.08 1.41
CA GLN A 35 14.14 -17.25 2.12
C GLN A 35 12.66 -17.50 1.81
N ARG A 36 12.22 -18.77 1.80
CA ARG A 36 10.79 -19.15 1.63
C ARG A 36 10.00 -18.97 2.92
N SER A 37 9.95 -17.73 3.42
CA SER A 37 9.37 -17.38 4.72
C SER A 37 8.11 -16.50 4.63
N VAL A 38 7.64 -16.15 3.42
CA VAL A 38 6.44 -15.34 3.25
C VAL A 38 5.20 -16.22 3.39
N LYS A 39 4.53 -16.12 4.55
CA LYS A 39 3.30 -16.89 4.86
C LYS A 39 2.02 -16.12 4.51
N ARG A 40 2.06 -14.79 4.50
CA ARG A 40 0.88 -13.93 4.29
C ARG A 40 0.55 -13.76 2.81
N ALA A 41 -0.75 -13.75 2.49
CA ALA A 41 -1.20 -13.61 1.12
C ALA A 41 -1.02 -12.20 0.58
N TYR A 42 -0.55 -12.09 -0.68
CA TYR A 42 -0.17 -10.85 -1.36
C TYR A 42 1.10 -10.16 -0.85
N PHE A 43 1.79 -10.76 0.13
CA PHE A 43 3.09 -10.27 0.59
C PHE A 43 4.18 -10.77 -0.37
N THR A 44 5.17 -9.92 -0.58
CA THR A 44 6.41 -10.18 -1.33
C THR A 44 7.61 -10.26 -0.38
N THR A 45 7.47 -9.69 0.81
CA THR A 45 8.51 -9.61 1.84
C THR A 45 8.05 -10.35 3.09
N CYS A 46 8.97 -11.02 3.79
CA CYS A 46 8.66 -11.75 5.02
C CYS A 46 8.51 -10.78 6.20
N GLU A 47 7.86 -11.27 7.25
CA GLU A 47 7.59 -10.49 8.47
C GLU A 47 8.86 -9.95 9.12
N LEU A 48 9.92 -10.77 9.20
CA LEU A 48 11.21 -10.34 9.73
C LEU A 48 11.81 -9.17 8.95
N CYS A 49 11.72 -9.19 7.62
CA CYS A 49 12.24 -8.10 6.78
C CYS A 49 11.37 -6.85 6.86
N ILE A 50 10.06 -7.01 7.04
CA ILE A 50 9.14 -5.88 7.25
C ILE A 50 9.51 -5.16 8.54
N SER A 51 9.67 -5.90 9.64
CA SER A 51 10.04 -5.34 10.94
C SER A 51 11.46 -4.76 10.96
N ALA A 52 12.41 -5.39 10.27
CA ALA A 52 13.80 -4.93 10.25
C ALA A 52 14.01 -3.66 9.41
N PHE A 53 13.28 -3.52 8.28
CA PHE A 53 13.48 -2.42 7.33
C PHE A 53 12.35 -1.40 7.32
N ASN A 54 11.28 -1.59 8.10
CA ASN A 54 10.07 -0.74 8.09
C ASN A 54 9.52 -0.50 6.68
N THR A 55 9.49 -1.55 5.87
CA THR A 55 8.99 -1.50 4.48
C THR A 55 7.68 -2.25 4.33
N CYS A 56 6.86 -1.79 3.38
CA CYS A 56 5.60 -2.40 3.04
C CYS A 56 5.80 -3.81 2.52
N GLY A 57 5.15 -4.78 3.17
CA GLY A 57 5.25 -6.20 2.83
C GLY A 57 4.75 -6.56 1.43
N LYS A 58 4.01 -5.67 0.75
CA LYS A 58 3.50 -5.87 -0.62
C LYS A 58 4.32 -5.13 -1.66
N CYS A 59 4.47 -3.80 -1.54
CA CYS A 59 5.13 -2.98 -2.56
C CYS A 59 6.60 -2.66 -2.26
N GLY A 60 7.12 -3.01 -1.08
CA GLY A 60 8.53 -2.80 -0.71
C GLY A 60 8.93 -1.34 -0.47
N GLN A 61 7.96 -0.41 -0.50
CA GLN A 61 8.18 1.01 -0.20
C GLN A 61 8.27 1.22 1.32
N GLU A 62 9.03 2.20 1.77
CA GLU A 62 9.08 2.59 3.18
C GLU A 62 7.68 2.97 3.70
N ILE A 63 7.33 2.44 4.85
CA ILE A 63 6.12 2.83 5.58
C ILE A 63 6.54 4.06 6.38
N ASN A 64 6.73 5.20 5.71
CA ASN A 64 7.08 6.44 6.39
C ASN A 64 6.04 6.73 7.46
N ALA A 65 6.47 6.64 8.72
CA ALA A 65 5.75 7.02 9.90
C ALA A 65 5.65 8.55 9.93
N VAL A 66 4.69 9.11 9.19
CA VAL A 66 4.14 10.42 9.55
C VAL A 66 2.82 10.11 10.24
N PRO A 67 2.69 10.28 11.56
CA PRO A 67 1.38 10.24 12.20
C PRO A 67 0.51 11.32 11.52
N PRO A 68 -0.79 11.07 11.28
CA PRO A 68 -1.67 12.14 10.83
C PRO A 68 -1.60 13.24 11.89
N LEU A 69 -1.09 14.42 11.52
CA LEU A 69 -1.32 15.61 12.32
C LEU A 69 -2.84 15.76 12.46
N PRO A 70 -3.38 15.93 13.68
CA PRO A 70 -4.80 16.10 13.86
C PRO A 70 -5.27 17.39 13.17
N ALA A 71 -6.47 17.27 12.60
CA ALA A 71 -7.24 18.24 11.81
C ALA A 71 -6.94 19.72 12.06
N LEU A 72 -6.65 20.44 10.96
CA LEU A 72 -7.22 21.77 10.78
C LEU A 72 -8.36 21.63 9.76
N GLU A 73 -9.54 22.00 10.23
CA GLU A 73 -10.82 21.91 9.56
C GLU A 73 -10.92 22.81 8.33
N GLN A 74 -11.67 22.31 7.34
CA GLN A 74 -12.56 22.99 6.39
C GLN A 74 -12.01 24.03 5.40
N GLY A 75 -12.33 23.78 4.13
CA GLY A 75 -12.21 24.75 3.05
C GLY A 75 -12.58 24.13 1.72
N GLU A 76 -13.88 23.85 1.52
CA GLU A 76 -14.45 23.67 0.19
C GLU A 76 -14.13 24.89 -0.68
N ILE A 77 -13.63 24.68 -1.90
CA ILE A 77 -14.15 25.37 -3.09
C ILE A 77 -13.94 24.46 -4.29
N ASN A 78 -15.07 23.99 -4.85
CA ASN A 78 -15.14 23.61 -6.25
C ASN A 78 -15.14 24.91 -7.06
N GLU A 79 -14.27 25.07 -8.05
CA GLU A 79 -14.69 25.84 -9.23
C GLU A 79 -14.07 25.27 -10.51
N HIS A 80 -15.01 24.91 -11.39
CA HIS A 80 -14.84 24.55 -12.77
C HIS A 80 -14.51 25.83 -13.56
N SER A 81 -13.40 25.87 -14.29
CA SER A 81 -13.35 26.71 -15.48
C SER A 81 -12.42 26.09 -16.51
N GLU A 82 -13.06 25.62 -17.56
CA GLU A 82 -12.49 25.28 -18.85
C GLU A 82 -11.59 26.39 -19.40
N THR A 83 -10.88 26.06 -20.49
CA THR A 83 -10.12 26.91 -21.41
C THR A 83 -8.61 27.04 -21.11
N ASN A 84 -7.78 26.32 -21.86
CA ASN A 84 -7.39 26.81 -23.17
C ASN A 84 -6.57 25.79 -23.98
N PHE A 85 -7.10 25.57 -25.17
CA PHE A 85 -6.43 25.05 -26.34
C PHE A 85 -5.31 26.03 -26.74
N VAL A 86 -4.07 25.79 -26.32
CA VAL A 86 -2.92 26.49 -26.92
C VAL A 86 -2.39 25.63 -28.07
N LYS A 87 -2.89 26.02 -29.24
CA LYS A 87 -2.37 25.78 -30.58
C LYS A 87 -0.84 25.82 -30.57
N VAL A 88 -0.20 24.67 -30.80
CA VAL A 88 1.23 24.60 -31.15
C VAL A 88 1.33 24.97 -32.63
N CYS A 89 2.12 26.00 -32.91
CA CYS A 89 2.52 26.43 -34.26
C CYS A 89 3.31 25.35 -35.00
#